data_AF-C0HE79-F1
#
_entry.id   AF-C0HE79-F1
#
_cell.length_a   1.000
_cell.length_b   1.000
_cell.length_c   1.000
_cell.angle_alpha   90.00
_cell.angle_beta   90.00
_cell.angle_gamma   90.00
#
_symmetry.space_group_name_H-M   'P 1'
#
loop_
_entity.id
_entity.type
_entity.pdbx_description
1 polymer ?
#
loop_
_entity_poly.entity_id
_entity_poly.type
_entity_poly.pdbx_seq_one_letter_code
_entity_poly.pdbx_strand_id
1 'polypeptide(L)' 'MDALVAAWLPGSEGQGVADVLFGDYGFTGKLPRTWFKSVDQLPMNVGDAHYDPLFPFGFGLTTKGTK' A
#
# COMPACT_ATOMS: atom_id res chain seq x y z
N MET A 1 6.52 15.38 3.02
CA MET A 1 6.47 13.96 3.43
C MET A 1 7.31 13.19 2.44
N ASP A 2 8.38 12.56 2.89
CA ASP A 2 9.34 11.90 2.01
C ASP A 2 8.96 10.44 1.73
N ALA A 3 8.28 9.76 2.67
CA ALA A 3 7.74 8.42 2.51
C ALA A 3 6.45 8.22 3.34
N LEU A 4 5.57 7.30 2.91
CA LEU A 4 4.37 6.88 3.63
C LEU A 4 4.10 5.38 3.41
N VAL A 5 3.64 4.71 4.47
CA VAL A 5 3.28 3.29 4.47
C VAL A 5 1.84 3.12 4.96
N ALA A 6 1.02 2.43 4.17
CA ALA A 6 -0.29 1.99 4.61
C ALA A 6 -0.16 0.64 5.33
N ALA A 7 -0.20 0.67 6.68
CA ALA A 7 0.01 -0.50 7.52
C ALA A 7 -1.27 -1.30 7.85
N TRP A 8 -2.43 -0.82 7.42
CA TRP A 8 -3.75 -1.42 7.71
C TRP A 8 -4.00 -1.58 9.22
N LEU A 9 -4.47 -2.76 9.65
CA LEU A 9 -4.71 -3.12 11.04
C LEU A 9 -3.70 -4.23 11.43
N PRO A 10 -2.45 -3.88 11.82
CA PRO A 10 -1.34 -4.84 11.92
C PRO A 10 -1.40 -5.77 13.15
N GLY A 11 -2.35 -5.59 14.07
CA GLY A 11 -2.43 -6.39 15.30
C GLY A 11 -1.42 -5.94 16.37
N SER A 12 -1.10 -6.85 17.31
CA SER A 12 -0.21 -6.56 18.46
C SER A 12 1.27 -6.48 18.10
N GLU A 13 1.68 -7.16 17.03
CA GLU A 13 3.09 -7.35 16.67
C GLU A 13 3.67 -6.15 15.90
N GLY A 14 3.71 -4.98 16.54
CA GLY A 14 4.20 -3.73 15.95
C GLY A 14 5.65 -3.78 15.47
N GLN A 15 6.44 -4.76 15.93
CA GLN A 15 7.80 -5.00 15.43
C GLN A 15 7.82 -5.28 13.93
N GLY A 16 6.79 -5.93 13.38
CA GLY A 16 6.70 -6.17 11.93
C GLY A 16 6.67 -4.88 11.09
N VAL A 17 6.21 -3.76 11.65
CA VAL A 17 6.30 -2.44 10.99
C VAL A 17 7.73 -1.91 11.05
N ALA A 18 8.42 -2.07 12.18
CA ALA A 18 9.80 -1.64 12.34
C ALA A 18 10.77 -2.43 11.44
N ASP A 19 10.55 -3.74 11.32
CA ASP A 19 11.34 -4.66 10.50
C ASP A 19 11.51 -4.18 9.05
N VAL A 20 10.44 -3.67 8.44
CA VAL A 20 10.48 -3.16 7.06
C VAL A 20 10.91 -1.70 6.95
N LEU A 21 10.67 -0.88 7.98
CA LEU A 21 11.12 0.51 8.01
C LEU A 21 12.64 0.61 8.18
N PHE A 22 13.25 -0.29 8.94
CA PHE A 22 14.70 -0.31 9.20
C PHE A 22 15.47 -1.29 8.31
N GLY A 23 14.79 -1.94 7.36
CA GLY A 23 15.44 -2.73 6.32
C GLY A 23 15.90 -4.12 6.75
N ASP A 24 15.37 -4.66 7.86
CA ASP A 24 15.53 -6.07 8.21
C ASP A 24 14.87 -6.95 7.15
N TYR A 25 13.75 -6.46 6.57
CA TYR A 25 13.13 -7.02 5.37
C TYR A 25 12.77 -5.91 4.37
N GLY A 26 12.63 -6.29 3.10
CA GLY A 26 12.14 -5.39 2.06
C GLY A 26 10.62 -5.26 2.04
N PHE A 27 10.09 -4.10 1.63
CA PHE A 27 8.66 -3.97 1.34
C PHE A 27 8.28 -4.81 0.12
N THR A 28 7.23 -5.63 0.27
CA THR A 28 6.70 -6.49 -0.80
C THR A 28 5.18 -6.32 -1.02
N GLY A 29 4.50 -5.68 -0.06
CA GLY A 29 3.05 -5.52 -0.07
C GLY A 29 2.53 -4.79 -1.30
N LYS A 30 1.42 -5.28 -1.85
CA LYS A 30 0.68 -4.68 -2.97
C LYS A 30 -0.75 -4.40 -2.53
N LEU A 31 -1.32 -3.29 -2.98
CA LEU A 31 -2.67 -2.88 -2.62
C LEU A 31 -3.69 -3.94 -3.05
N PRO A 32 -4.46 -4.53 -2.10
CA PRO A 32 -5.52 -5.48 -2.41
C PRO A 32 -6.83 -4.79 -2.82
N ARG A 33 -6.86 -3.44 -2.79
CA ARG A 33 -8.00 -2.60 -3.15
C ARG A 33 -7.50 -1.35 -3.87
N THR A 34 -8.30 -0.84 -4.80
CA THR A 34 -8.06 0.47 -5.43
C THR A 34 -8.10 1.58 -4.39
N TRP A 35 -7.12 2.48 -4.41
CA TRP A 35 -7.17 3.73 -3.65
C TRP A 35 -7.73 4.84 -4.54
N PHE A 36 -8.92 5.35 -4.19
CA PHE A 36 -9.60 6.41 -4.94
C PHE A 36 -8.98 7.79 -4.66
N LYS A 37 -9.12 8.73 -5.61
CA LYS A 37 -8.71 10.14 -5.42
C LYS A 37 -9.74 10.90 -4.61
N SER A 38 -11.03 10.70 -4.92
CA SER A 38 -12.18 11.23 -4.18
C SER A 38 -13.20 10.13 -3.93
N VAL A 39 -13.97 10.27 -2.84
CA VAL A 39 -15.08 9.37 -2.50
C VAL A 39 -16.20 9.39 -3.57
N ASP A 40 -16.31 10.49 -4.32
CA ASP A 40 -17.32 10.64 -5.40
C ASP A 40 -17.09 9.68 -6.57
N GLN A 41 -15.91 9.08 -6.67
CA GLN A 41 -15.60 8.08 -7.69
C GLN A 41 -16.22 6.71 -7.36
N LEU A 42 -16.74 6.50 -6.14
CA LEU A 42 -17.23 5.20 -5.73
C LEU A 42 -18.65 4.92 -6.28
N PRO A 43 -18.93 3.68 -6.72
CA PRO A 43 -18.03 2.53 -6.77
C PRO A 43 -17.04 2.59 -7.96
N MET A 44 -15.78 2.23 -7.68
CA MET A 44 -14.71 2.10 -8.68
C MET A 44 -13.80 0.92 -8.34
N ASN A 45 -13.78 -0.08 -9.22
CA ASN A 45 -12.96 -1.29 -9.10
C ASN A 45 -12.14 -1.52 -10.38
N VAL A 46 -11.13 -2.38 -10.26
CA VAL A 46 -10.28 -2.76 -11.40
C VAL A 46 -11.12 -3.37 -12.53
N GLY A 47 -10.94 -2.88 -13.76
CA GLY A 47 -11.69 -3.30 -14.94
C GLY A 47 -12.88 -2.40 -15.31
N ASP A 48 -13.28 -1.47 -14.45
CA ASP A 48 -14.34 -0.51 -14.76
C ASP A 48 -13.92 0.45 -15.89
N ALA A 49 -14.87 0.86 -16.74
CA ALA A 49 -14.58 1.77 -17.85
C ALA A 49 -14.10 3.16 -17.39
N HIS A 50 -14.56 3.61 -16.22
CA HIS A 50 -14.20 4.88 -15.59
C HIS A 50 -13.08 4.75 -14.55
N TYR A 51 -12.21 3.74 -14.67
CA TYR A 51 -11.14 3.46 -13.71
C TYR A 51 -10.04 4.54 -13.70
N ASP A 52 -10.10 5.48 -12.75
CA ASP A 52 -9.12 6.56 -12.56
C ASP A 52 -8.64 6.67 -11.10
N PRO A 53 -7.79 5.73 -10.63
CA PRO A 53 -7.39 5.64 -9.23
C PRO A 53 -6.28 6.63 -8.84
N LEU A 54 -6.17 6.95 -7.54
CA LEU A 54 -4.98 7.59 -6.98
C LEU A 54 -3.81 6.60 -6.94
N PHE A 55 -4.08 5.39 -6.44
CA PHE A 55 -3.18 4.24 -6.53
C PHE A 55 -3.98 3.02 -7.03
N PRO A 56 -3.59 2.41 -8.15
CA PRO A 56 -4.32 1.28 -8.72
C PRO A 56 -4.23 0.02 -7.85
N PHE A 57 -5.15 -0.92 -8.08
CA PHE A 57 -5.04 -2.26 -7.52
C PHE A 57 -3.67 -2.88 -7.86
N GLY A 58 -3.05 -3.55 -6.89
CA GLY A 58 -1.73 -4.14 -7.06
C GLY A 58 -0.57 -3.14 -6.98
N PHE A 59 -0.82 -1.85 -6.75
CA PHE A 59 0.26 -0.87 -6.54
C PHE A 59 1.01 -1.15 -5.23
N GLY A 60 2.32 -0.91 -5.23
CA GLY A 60 3.16 -0.98 -4.04
C GLY A 60 4.62 -0.87 -4.42
N LEU A 61 5.34 0.07 -3.82
CA LEU A 61 6.79 0.19 -4.01
C LEU A 61 7.52 -0.89 -3.23
N THR A 62 8.73 -1.23 -3.65
CA THR A 62 9.55 -2.27 -3.00
C THR A 62 10.87 -1.69 -2.52
N THR A 63 11.42 -2.32 -1.49
CA THR A 63 12.80 -2.10 -1.04
C THR A 63 13.52 -3.44 -0.98
N LYS A 64 14.85 -3.40 -0.89
CA LYS A 64 15.65 -4.60 -0.58
C LYS A 64 16.00 -4.56 0.91
N GLY A 65 16.03 -5.72 1.55
CA GLY A 65 16.62 -5.84 2.88
C GLY A 65 18.09 -5.44 2.84
N THR A 66 18.55 -4.81 3.92
CA THR A 66 19.92 -4.31 4.08
C THR A 66 20.72 -5.06 5.14
N LYS A 67 20.11 -6.07 5.77
CA LYS A 67 20.79 -7.06 6.62
C LYS A 67 21.10 -8.34 5.84
#